data_AF-A0AAQ4E6I7-F1
#
_entry.id   AF-A0AAQ4E6I7-F1
#
_cell.length_a   1.000
_cell.length_b   1.000
_cell.length_c   1.000
_cell.angle_alpha   90.00
_cell.angle_beta   90.00
_cell.angle_gamma   90.00
#
_symmetry.space_group_name_H-M   'P 1'
#
loop_
_entity.id
_entity.type
_entity.pdbx_description
1 polymer ?
#
loop_
_entity_poly.entity_id
_entity_poly.type
_entity_poly.pdbx_seq_one_letter_code
_entity_poly.pdbx_strand_id
1 'polypeptide(L)'
;MSRVASQEIAGKYGLGGAARGSGDGSSSSNEPSLQRQLEELKRKLKEDMRKELKIKEGAENLRKATTDRKSLAHVNSIVKKANSRLNDLQRQLSDLTADILVTQGHPSPQGKIPEVMSPVELQIEDLRHRLKVECAVVEGAKNVLKLCQAAGKVTDRKVFQEV
;
A
#
# COMPACT_ATOMS: atom_id res chain seq x y z
N MET A 1 -29.97 3.38 11.82
CA MET A 1 -28.67 4.03 12.04
C MET A 1 -28.80 4.99 13.22
N SER A 2 -27.84 5.05 14.15
CA SER A 2 -27.85 6.06 15.22
C SER A 2 -27.39 7.40 14.65
N ARG A 3 -28.09 8.49 15.01
CA ARG A 3 -27.74 9.87 14.61
C ARG A 3 -26.29 10.22 14.96
N VAL A 4 -25.76 9.59 16.02
CA VAL A 4 -24.38 9.72 16.49
C VAL A 4 -23.38 9.14 15.47
N ALA A 5 -23.61 7.93 14.97
CA ALA A 5 -22.71 7.26 14.02
C ALA A 5 -22.62 8.02 12.67
N SER A 6 -23.73 8.57 12.19
CA SER A 6 -23.72 9.40 10.97
C SER A 6 -22.92 10.69 11.17
N GLN A 7 -23.00 11.29 12.35
CA GLN A 7 -22.33 12.54 12.68
C GLN A 7 -20.82 12.35 12.91
N GLU A 8 -20.41 11.22 13.47
CA GLU A 8 -19.00 10.83 13.60
C GLU A 8 -18.33 10.62 12.24
N ILE A 9 -18.98 9.87 11.33
CA ILE A 9 -18.47 9.65 9.97
C ILE A 9 -18.43 10.97 9.20
N ALA A 10 -19.46 11.80 9.30
CA ALA A 10 -19.47 13.14 8.70
C ALA A 10 -18.32 14.01 9.23
N GLY A 11 -18.07 13.99 10.55
CA GLY A 11 -16.97 14.73 11.18
C GLY A 11 -15.60 14.24 10.74
N LYS A 12 -15.40 12.92 10.65
CA LYS A 12 -14.14 12.30 10.20
C LYS A 12 -13.74 12.73 8.79
N TYR A 13 -14.70 12.88 7.88
CA TYR A 13 -14.45 13.27 6.50
C TYR A 13 -14.70 14.78 6.22
N GLY A 14 -15.02 15.56 7.24
CA GLY A 14 -15.34 17.00 7.08
C GLY A 14 -16.62 17.26 6.27
N LEU A 15 -17.51 16.28 6.19
CA LEU A 15 -18.76 16.28 5.42
C LEU A 15 -19.97 16.73 6.26
N GLY A 16 -19.76 17.07 7.55
CA GLY A 16 -20.80 17.52 8.46
C GLY A 16 -20.93 19.04 8.49
N GLY A 17 -22.07 19.56 8.04
CA GLY A 17 -22.39 20.99 8.02
C GLY A 17 -22.01 21.72 9.31
N ALA A 18 -21.24 22.79 9.14
CA ALA A 18 -20.83 23.69 10.20
C ALA A 18 -22.05 24.32 10.88
N ALA A 19 -22.41 23.82 12.06
CA ALA A 19 -23.34 24.49 12.97
C ALA A 19 -22.65 25.67 13.66
N ARG A 20 -22.33 26.75 12.93
CA ARG A 20 -22.03 28.08 13.51
C ARG A 20 -22.44 29.18 12.53
N GLY A 21 -23.51 29.91 12.87
CA GLY A 21 -23.72 31.28 12.36
C GLY A 21 -25.05 31.50 11.63
N SER A 22 -25.89 32.31 12.26
CA SER A 22 -27.11 32.94 11.75
C SER A 22 -26.94 33.55 10.34
N GLY A 23 -27.97 33.41 9.50
CA GLY A 23 -28.00 34.11 8.21
C GLY A 23 -29.16 33.65 7.34
N ASP A 24 -30.14 34.52 7.20
CA ASP A 24 -31.25 34.51 6.24
C ASP A 24 -30.83 34.16 4.79
N GLY A 25 -31.75 33.60 4.01
CA GLY A 25 -31.66 33.57 2.54
C GLY A 25 -31.62 32.17 1.90
N SER A 26 -32.77 31.79 1.33
CA SER A 26 -32.97 30.82 0.25
C SER A 26 -31.71 30.43 -0.54
N SER A 27 -31.25 29.19 -0.42
CA SER A 27 -30.39 28.53 -1.41
C SER A 27 -30.62 27.03 -1.44
N SER A 28 -31.52 26.65 -2.35
CA SER A 28 -31.56 25.42 -3.13
C SER A 28 -30.93 24.16 -2.51
N SER A 29 -31.81 23.28 -2.05
CA SER A 29 -31.63 21.88 -1.71
C SER A 29 -30.79 21.11 -2.75
N ASN A 30 -29.48 21.09 -2.57
CA ASN A 30 -28.59 20.19 -3.29
C ASN A 30 -27.37 19.85 -2.41
N GLU A 31 -27.59 19.67 -1.10
CA GLU A 31 -26.57 19.05 -0.24
C GLU A 31 -26.46 17.57 -0.66
N PRO A 32 -25.36 17.13 -1.29
CA PRO A 32 -25.19 15.72 -1.62
C PRO A 32 -25.24 14.90 -0.33
N SER A 33 -26.16 13.93 -0.27
CA SER A 33 -26.26 13.04 0.88
C SER A 33 -24.88 12.51 1.29
N LEU A 34 -24.64 12.37 2.61
CA LEU A 34 -23.41 11.82 3.18
C LEU A 34 -22.90 10.61 2.39
N GLN A 35 -23.82 9.74 1.95
CA GLN A 35 -23.53 8.57 1.16
C GLN A 35 -22.96 8.89 -0.23
N ARG A 36 -23.52 9.87 -0.93
CA ARG A 36 -23.00 10.36 -2.23
C ARG A 36 -21.63 11.00 -2.07
N GLN A 37 -21.39 11.74 -0.98
CA GLN A 37 -20.08 12.33 -0.68
C GLN A 37 -19.03 11.26 -0.36
N LEU A 38 -19.39 10.21 0.41
CA LEU A 38 -18.51 9.08 0.67
C LEU A 38 -18.19 8.30 -0.62
N GLU A 39 -19.17 8.09 -1.51
CA GLU A 39 -18.94 7.45 -2.81
C GLU A 39 -18.02 8.28 -3.72
N GLU A 40 -18.14 9.60 -3.70
CA GLU A 40 -17.24 10.51 -4.41
C GLU A 40 -15.81 10.40 -3.88
N LEU A 41 -15.63 10.43 -2.56
CA LEU A 41 -14.32 10.23 -1.93
C LEU A 41 -13.73 8.86 -2.28
N LYS A 42 -14.55 7.80 -2.29
CA LYS A 42 -14.13 6.46 -2.74
C LYS A 42 -13.62 6.47 -4.18
N ARG A 43 -14.34 7.17 -5.08
CA ARG A 43 -13.93 7.29 -6.49
C ARG A 43 -12.59 8.02 -6.61
N LYS A 44 -12.43 9.11 -5.87
CA LYS A 44 -11.18 9.90 -5.84
C LYS A 44 -10.00 9.07 -5.35
N LEU A 45 -10.15 8.32 -4.26
CA LEU A 45 -9.10 7.42 -3.76
C LEU A 45 -8.70 6.36 -4.79
N LYS A 46 -9.68 5.78 -5.51
CA LYS A 46 -9.39 4.82 -6.60
C LYS A 46 -8.63 5.47 -7.76
N GLU A 47 -8.96 6.70 -8.09
CA GLU A 47 -8.26 7.46 -9.13
C GLU A 47 -6.81 7.76 -8.72
N ASP A 48 -6.61 8.22 -7.48
CA ASP A 48 -5.29 8.49 -6.94
C ASP A 48 -4.44 7.22 -6.86
N MET A 49 -5.03 6.08 -6.50
CA MET A 49 -4.36 4.77 -6.53
C MET A 49 -3.91 4.38 -7.96
N ARG A 50 -4.73 4.64 -8.98
CA ARG A 50 -4.35 4.42 -10.39
C ARG A 50 -3.21 5.34 -10.83
N LYS A 51 -3.21 6.61 -10.40
CA LYS A 51 -2.12 7.54 -10.69
C LYS A 51 -0.82 7.06 -10.05
N GLU A 52 -0.88 6.63 -8.79
CA GLU A 52 0.28 6.13 -8.06
C GLU A 52 0.82 4.82 -8.67
N LEU A 53 -0.04 3.92 -9.13
CA LEU A 53 0.36 2.73 -9.89
C LEU A 53 1.12 3.08 -11.16
N LYS A 54 0.62 4.05 -11.96
CA LYS A 54 1.32 4.51 -13.17
C LYS A 54 2.69 5.11 -12.86
N ILE A 55 2.80 5.87 -11.76
CA ILE A 55 4.08 6.44 -11.30
C ILE A 55 5.04 5.30 -10.93
N LYS A 56 4.57 4.30 -10.20
CA LYS A 56 5.36 3.12 -9.83
C LYS A 56 5.85 2.36 -11.05
N GLU A 57 4.97 2.05 -12.01
CA GLU A 57 5.34 1.37 -13.25
C GLU A 57 6.35 2.18 -14.07
N GLY A 58 6.13 3.49 -14.20
CA GLY A 58 7.08 4.40 -14.86
C GLY A 58 8.44 4.41 -14.18
N ALA A 59 8.47 4.48 -12.85
CA ALA A 59 9.70 4.43 -12.06
C ALA A 59 10.40 3.07 -12.17
N GLU A 60 9.67 1.96 -12.21
CA GLU A 60 10.26 0.63 -12.42
C GLU A 60 10.81 0.44 -13.85
N ASN A 61 10.16 1.03 -14.85
CA ASN A 61 10.68 1.05 -16.21
C ASN A 61 11.95 1.90 -16.30
N LEU A 62 11.95 3.09 -15.68
CA LEU A 62 13.14 3.93 -15.55
C LEU A 62 14.26 3.20 -14.80
N ARG A 63 13.94 2.43 -13.76
CA ARG A 63 14.93 1.63 -13.01
C ARG A 63 15.62 0.61 -13.91
N LYS A 64 14.90 -0.02 -14.84
CA LYS A 64 15.46 -0.99 -15.80
C LYS A 64 16.34 -0.32 -16.87
N ALA A 65 15.97 0.89 -17.30
CA ALA A 65 16.70 1.64 -18.31
C ALA A 65 17.90 2.42 -17.76
N THR A 66 17.95 2.67 -16.45
CA THR A 66 19.00 3.47 -15.81
C THR A 66 20.21 2.61 -15.46
N THR A 67 21.38 2.99 -15.95
CA THR A 67 22.67 2.35 -15.64
C THR A 67 23.52 3.15 -14.64
N ASP A 68 23.23 4.44 -14.46
CA ASP A 68 23.96 5.31 -13.53
C ASP A 68 23.59 5.06 -12.06
N ARG A 69 24.61 4.95 -11.19
CA ARG A 69 24.45 4.59 -9.78
C ARG A 69 23.72 5.66 -8.95
N LYS A 70 23.90 6.95 -9.24
CA LYS A 70 23.22 8.04 -8.51
C LYS A 70 21.75 8.10 -8.95
N SER A 71 21.49 7.97 -10.24
CA SER A 71 20.13 7.93 -10.80
C SER A 71 19.34 6.72 -10.28
N LEU A 72 19.97 5.55 -10.14
CA LEU A 72 19.34 4.37 -9.54
C LEU A 72 18.89 4.60 -8.09
N ALA A 73 19.69 5.30 -7.28
CA ALA A 73 19.30 5.62 -5.91
C ALA A 73 18.05 6.53 -5.86
N HIS A 74 17.99 7.53 -6.74
CA HIS A 74 16.83 8.41 -6.87
C HIS A 74 15.57 7.64 -7.31
N VAL A 75 15.69 6.81 -8.36
CA VAL A 75 14.57 6.00 -8.86
C VAL A 75 14.09 5.00 -7.79
N ASN A 76 14.98 4.37 -7.04
CA ASN A 76 14.59 3.49 -5.92
C ASN A 76 13.83 4.25 -4.82
N SER A 77 14.21 5.49 -4.53
CA SER A 77 13.48 6.35 -3.60
C SER A 77 12.07 6.65 -4.12
N ILE A 78 11.91 6.93 -5.43
CA ILE A 78 10.59 7.14 -6.04
C ILE A 78 9.72 5.88 -5.90
N VAL A 79 10.25 4.70 -6.24
CA VAL A 79 9.53 3.42 -6.10
C VAL A 79 9.11 3.18 -4.65
N LYS A 80 10.00 3.46 -3.68
CA LYS A 80 9.69 3.31 -2.25
C LYS A 80 8.57 4.26 -1.80
N LYS A 81 8.61 5.52 -2.24
CA LYS A 81 7.60 6.52 -1.94
C LYS A 81 6.24 6.14 -2.56
N ALA A 82 6.24 5.70 -3.82
CA ALA A 82 5.02 5.26 -4.49
C ALA A 82 4.39 4.04 -3.82
N ASN A 83 5.18 3.05 -3.39
CA ASN A 83 4.67 1.92 -2.62
C ASN A 83 4.07 2.33 -1.27
N SER A 84 4.70 3.26 -0.56
CA SER A 84 4.16 3.75 0.73
C SER A 84 2.82 4.45 0.53
N ARG A 85 2.74 5.32 -0.50
CA ARG A 85 1.50 6.03 -0.85
C ARG A 85 0.39 5.10 -1.33
N LEU A 86 0.71 4.02 -2.05
CA LEU A 86 -0.25 2.98 -2.41
C LEU A 86 -0.84 2.30 -1.17
N ASN A 87 -0.01 1.92 -0.20
CA ASN A 87 -0.47 1.32 1.06
C ASN A 87 -1.38 2.27 1.84
N ASP A 88 -1.03 3.55 1.92
CA ASP A 88 -1.86 4.56 2.59
C ASP A 88 -3.22 4.73 1.90
N LEU A 89 -3.25 4.80 0.57
CA LEU A 89 -4.48 4.91 -0.22
C LEU A 89 -5.35 3.65 -0.09
N GLN A 90 -4.75 2.46 -0.09
CA GLN A 90 -5.47 1.20 0.15
C GLN A 90 -6.11 1.17 1.53
N ARG A 91 -5.37 1.58 2.58
CA ARG A 91 -5.89 1.65 3.95
C ARG A 91 -7.07 2.63 4.05
N GLN A 92 -6.94 3.83 3.48
CA GLN A 92 -8.02 4.81 3.51
C GLN A 92 -9.27 4.34 2.74
N LEU A 93 -9.08 3.59 1.64
CA LEU A 93 -10.18 3.03 0.86
C LEU A 93 -10.92 1.92 1.63
N SER A 94 -10.18 1.09 2.36
CA SER A 94 -10.74 0.07 3.25
C SER A 94 -11.53 0.71 4.39
N ASP A 95 -10.94 1.68 5.09
CA ASP A 95 -11.60 2.45 6.16
C ASP A 95 -12.91 3.09 5.65
N LEU A 96 -12.86 3.75 4.50
CA LEU A 96 -14.03 4.41 3.91
C LEU A 96 -15.09 3.41 3.44
N THR A 97 -14.69 2.24 2.97
CA THR A 97 -15.63 1.18 2.59
C THR A 97 -16.34 0.59 3.81
N ALA A 98 -15.62 0.43 4.94
CA ALA A 98 -16.22 0.04 6.21
C ALA A 98 -17.22 1.10 6.70
N ASP A 99 -16.87 2.38 6.61
CA ASP A 99 -17.76 3.48 7.01
C ASP A 99 -19.02 3.56 6.11
N ILE A 100 -18.89 3.34 4.80
CA ILE A 100 -20.05 3.26 3.89
C ILE A 100 -20.99 2.11 4.30
N LEU A 101 -20.45 0.93 4.64
CA LEU A 101 -21.26 -0.21 5.05
C LEU A 101 -22.08 0.10 6.32
N VAL A 102 -21.46 0.79 7.27
CA VAL A 102 -22.14 1.28 8.49
C VAL A 102 -23.24 2.30 8.14
N THR A 103 -23.01 3.18 7.16
CA THR A 103 -24.03 4.15 6.71
C THR A 103 -25.24 3.53 6.03
N GLN A 104 -25.08 2.38 5.37
CA GLN A 104 -26.18 1.70 4.67
C GLN A 104 -27.11 0.89 5.60
N GLY A 105 -26.89 0.94 6.93
CA GLY A 105 -27.78 0.29 7.90
C GLY A 105 -27.75 -1.24 7.85
N HIS A 106 -26.78 -1.82 7.16
CA HIS A 106 -26.50 -3.25 7.25
C HIS A 106 -25.90 -3.51 8.64
N PRO A 107 -26.56 -4.23 9.56
CA PRO A 107 -25.86 -4.75 10.72
C PRO A 107 -24.77 -5.66 10.17
N SER A 108 -23.55 -5.49 10.67
CA SER A 108 -22.44 -6.39 10.37
C SER A 108 -22.95 -7.84 10.40
N PRO A 109 -22.96 -8.58 9.27
CA PRO A 109 -23.01 -10.01 9.40
C PRO A 109 -21.66 -10.35 10.01
N GLN A 110 -21.70 -10.86 11.24
CA GLN A 110 -20.67 -11.78 11.72
C GLN A 110 -20.28 -12.66 10.53
N GLY A 111 -19.11 -12.40 9.95
CA GLY A 111 -18.57 -13.18 8.84
C GLY A 111 -18.03 -12.44 7.61
N LYS A 112 -18.28 -11.13 7.37
CA LYS A 112 -17.66 -10.44 6.21
C LYS A 112 -17.39 -8.94 6.41
N ILE A 113 -16.40 -8.60 7.25
CA ILE A 113 -15.63 -7.35 7.16
C ILE A 113 -14.22 -7.69 7.65
N PRO A 114 -13.12 -7.18 7.07
CA PRO A 114 -12.96 -6.26 5.94
C PRO A 114 -12.48 -6.95 4.66
N GLU A 115 -12.38 -6.23 3.54
CA GLU A 115 -11.22 -6.43 2.66
C GLU A 115 -9.97 -6.14 3.52
N VAL A 116 -9.60 -7.09 4.41
CA VAL A 116 -8.23 -7.57 4.44
C VAL A 116 -7.93 -7.81 2.98
N MET A 117 -6.83 -7.26 2.48
CA MET A 117 -6.24 -7.59 1.17
C MET A 117 -6.97 -8.79 0.59
N SER A 118 -7.75 -8.60 -0.50
CA SER A 118 -8.63 -9.66 -1.03
C SER A 118 -7.90 -11.01 -0.96
N PRO A 119 -8.54 -12.18 -0.81
CA PRO A 119 -7.80 -13.45 -0.65
C PRO A 119 -6.63 -13.61 -1.65
N VAL A 120 -6.79 -13.05 -2.85
CA VAL A 120 -5.76 -12.85 -3.87
C VAL A 120 -4.62 -11.92 -3.43
N GLU A 121 -4.89 -10.70 -2.96
CA GLU A 121 -3.87 -9.80 -2.42
C GLU A 121 -3.12 -10.39 -1.21
N LEU A 122 -3.80 -11.05 -0.26
CA LEU A 122 -3.12 -11.71 0.86
C LEU A 122 -2.18 -12.82 0.37
N GLN A 123 -2.63 -13.60 -0.62
CA GLN A 123 -1.82 -14.62 -1.28
C GLN A 123 -0.67 -14.00 -2.07
N ILE A 124 -0.87 -12.85 -2.73
CA ILE A 124 0.20 -12.11 -3.41
C ILE A 124 1.27 -11.65 -2.41
N GLU A 125 0.87 -11.16 -1.23
CA GLU A 125 1.81 -10.71 -0.21
C GLU A 125 2.57 -11.87 0.44
N ASP A 126 1.90 -12.99 0.72
CA ASP A 126 2.55 -14.22 1.19
C ASP A 126 3.58 -14.74 0.16
N LEU A 127 3.18 -14.81 -1.12
CA LEU A 127 4.09 -15.22 -2.20
C LEU A 127 5.27 -14.25 -2.35
N ARG A 128 5.06 -12.93 -2.18
CA ARG A 128 6.14 -11.94 -2.16
C ARG A 128 7.09 -12.13 -0.99
N HIS A 129 6.55 -12.38 0.20
CA HIS A 129 7.35 -12.65 1.39
C HIS A 129 8.19 -13.92 1.17
N ARG A 130 7.57 -14.99 0.66
CA ARG A 130 8.25 -16.24 0.33
C ARG A 130 9.37 -16.04 -0.68
N LEU A 131 9.10 -15.34 -1.78
CA LEU A 131 10.11 -15.03 -2.80
C LEU A 131 11.27 -14.22 -2.21
N LYS A 132 10.99 -13.26 -1.31
CA LYS A 132 12.04 -12.48 -0.64
C LYS A 132 12.93 -13.36 0.23
N VAL A 133 12.35 -14.30 0.97
CA VAL A 133 13.10 -15.30 1.74
C VAL A 133 13.94 -16.18 0.82
N GLU A 134 13.35 -16.71 -0.24
CA GLU A 134 14.07 -17.56 -1.20
C GLU A 134 15.22 -16.82 -1.89
N CYS A 135 15.03 -15.56 -2.30
CA CYS A 135 16.09 -14.73 -2.84
C CYS A 135 17.23 -14.53 -1.82
N ALA A 136 16.90 -14.24 -0.55
CA ALA A 136 17.91 -14.10 0.50
C ALA A 136 18.69 -15.40 0.74
N VAL A 137 18.01 -16.56 0.71
CA VAL A 137 18.64 -17.88 0.81
C VAL A 137 19.56 -18.15 -0.38
N VAL A 138 19.12 -17.84 -1.61
CA VAL A 138 19.93 -18.01 -2.83
C VAL A 138 21.15 -17.10 -2.83
N GLU A 139 21.02 -15.85 -2.37
CA GLU A 139 22.16 -14.95 -2.20
C GLU A 139 23.12 -15.47 -1.12
N GLY A 140 22.60 -16.00 -0.01
CA GLY A 140 23.38 -16.67 1.01
C GLY A 140 24.19 -17.85 0.43
N ALA A 141 23.56 -18.71 -0.35
CA ALA A 141 24.22 -19.84 -1.01
C ALA A 141 25.30 -19.39 -2.00
N LYS A 142 25.05 -18.35 -2.80
CA LYS A 142 26.07 -17.74 -3.68
C LYS A 142 27.25 -17.20 -2.88
N ASN A 143 27.01 -16.63 -1.71
CA ASN A 143 28.06 -16.09 -0.86
C ASN A 143 28.93 -17.21 -0.27
N VAL A 144 28.32 -18.32 0.15
CA VAL A 144 29.03 -19.53 0.60
C VAL A 144 29.86 -20.12 -0.54
N LEU A 145 29.30 -20.24 -1.75
CA LEU A 145 30.04 -20.76 -2.91
C LEU A 145 31.27 -19.90 -3.23
N LYS A 146 31.15 -18.57 -3.17
CA LYS A 146 32.28 -17.66 -3.35
C LYS A 146 33.35 -17.87 -2.27
N LEU A 147 32.95 -18.07 -1.02
CA LEU A 147 33.87 -18.37 0.07
C LEU A 147 34.60 -19.70 -0.17
N CYS A 148 33.88 -20.75 -0.56
CA CYS A 148 34.48 -22.05 -0.88
C CYS A 148 35.40 -22.01 -2.11
N GLN A 149 35.06 -21.24 -3.15
CA GLN A 149 35.92 -21.05 -4.32
C GLN A 149 37.17 -20.20 -3.98
N ALA A 150 37.04 -19.24 -3.08
CA ALA A 150 38.17 -18.48 -2.57
C ALA A 150 39.07 -19.35 -1.69
N ALA A 151 38.49 -20.18 -0.81
CA ALA A 151 39.21 -21.14 0.03
C ALA A 151 39.89 -22.24 -0.79
N GLY A 152 39.24 -22.72 -1.86
CA GLY A 152 39.79 -23.70 -2.80
C GLY A 152 40.96 -23.18 -3.64
N LYS A 153 41.24 -21.87 -3.63
CA LYS A 153 42.48 -21.29 -4.18
C LYS A 153 43.59 -21.12 -3.14
N VAL A 154 43.32 -21.31 -1.85
CA VAL A 154 44.27 -21.02 -0.75
C VAL A 154 44.81 -22.28 -0.05
N THR A 155 44.32 -23.49 -0.34
CA THR A 155 44.82 -24.71 0.34
C THR A 155 45.39 -25.80 -0.56
N ASP A 156 46.22 -25.44 -1.55
CA ASP A 156 47.06 -26.41 -2.27
C ASP A 156 48.55 -26.01 -2.34
N ARG A 157 49.03 -25.32 -1.29
CA ARG A 157 50.47 -25.16 -1.00
C ARG A 157 50.70 -25.25 0.50
N LYS A 158 50.84 -26.48 0.99
CA LYS A 158 51.54 -26.95 2.21
C LYS A 158 50.76 -28.09 2.89
N VAL A 159 50.79 -29.25 2.27
CA VAL A 159 50.72 -30.54 2.99
C VAL A 159 52.02 -31.28 2.69
N PHE A 160 53.12 -30.70 3.20
CA PHE A 160 54.40 -31.37 3.42
C PHE A 160 55.01 -30.71 4.65
N GLN A 161 54.71 -31.27 5.82
CA GLN A 161 55.66 -31.24 6.92
C GLN A 161 55.48 -32.54 7.70
N GLU A 162 56.40 -33.46 7.40
CA GLU A 162 56.83 -34.53 8.29
C GLU A 162 57.08 -33.95 9.70
N VAL A 163 56.54 -34.60 10.73
CA VAL A 163 57.23 -35.16 11.92
C VAL A 163 56.26 -36.12 12.60
#